data_AF-A0A5C3KTZ4-F1
#
_entry.id   AF-A0A5C3KTZ4-F1
#
_cell.length_a   1.000
_cell.length_b   1.000
_cell.length_c   1.000
_cell.angle_alpha   90.00
_cell.angle_beta   90.00
_cell.angle_gamma   90.00
#
_symmetry.space_group_name_H-M   'P 1'
#
loop_
_entity.id
_entity.type
_entity.pdbx_description
1 polymer ?
#
loop_
_entity_poly.entity_id
_entity_poly.type
_entity_poly.pdbx_seq_one_letter_code
_entity_poly.pdbx_strand_id
1 'polypeptide(L)'
;MYHDKHFQMDGIFVVSAFNHLQIKASSNASFLMVKRGNFENIARSLQDIDPATLSKIASHLKEGGRYQPQNDQEKHCFKLMEQIEYVGGHVDGSLARRKYQRNELWSLISFDGAPSWFVTFSPADNRHPLCIFWSSEEDVFQPDLKLSASARERLITSNPVACARFFHYLVELFLTHILCWDQPHKGVFGRPKAYYGTGACLLKKYASV
;
A
#
# COMPACT_ATOMS: atom_id res chain seq x y z
N MET A 1 -20.81 -9.68 11.90
CA MET A 1 -19.61 -9.37 12.70
C MET A 1 -19.18 -10.66 13.40
N TYR A 2 -17.89 -10.92 13.60
CA TYR A 2 -17.52 -12.10 14.39
C TYR A 2 -18.00 -11.89 15.83
N HIS A 3 -18.53 -12.94 16.46
CA HIS A 3 -19.00 -12.87 17.85
C HIS A 3 -17.87 -12.52 18.83
N ASP A 4 -16.63 -12.90 18.51
CA ASP A 4 -15.45 -12.61 19.32
C ASP A 4 -14.62 -11.46 18.69
N LYS A 5 -14.41 -10.39 19.48
CA LYS A 5 -13.62 -9.21 19.12
C LYS A 5 -12.24 -9.17 19.81
N HIS A 6 -11.88 -10.14 20.65
CA HIS A 6 -10.65 -10.10 21.44
C HIS A 6 -9.39 -9.84 20.60
N PHE A 7 -9.23 -10.54 19.48
CA PHE A 7 -8.09 -10.33 18.57
C PHE A 7 -8.09 -8.97 17.86
N GLN A 8 -9.26 -8.35 17.68
CA GLN A 8 -9.39 -7.03 17.05
C GLN A 8 -9.07 -5.90 18.03
N MET A 9 -9.33 -6.14 19.32
CA MET A 9 -9.11 -5.19 20.41
C MET A 9 -7.70 -5.29 21.01
N ASP A 10 -7.00 -6.40 20.80
CA ASP A 10 -5.63 -6.60 21.25
C ASP A 10 -4.66 -5.73 20.40
N GLY A 11 -4.15 -4.67 21.03
CA GLY A 11 -3.21 -3.74 20.41
C GLY A 11 -1.86 -4.37 20.01
N ILE A 12 -1.46 -5.48 20.66
CA ILE A 12 -0.22 -6.20 20.36
C ILE A 12 -0.45 -7.19 19.24
N PHE A 13 -1.61 -7.85 19.21
CA PHE A 13 -1.91 -8.88 18.22
C PHE A 13 -1.81 -8.36 16.79
N VAL A 14 -2.42 -7.20 16.48
CA VAL A 14 -2.42 -6.63 15.12
C VAL A 14 -0.99 -6.39 14.63
N VAL A 15 -0.14 -5.80 15.48
CA VAL A 15 1.27 -5.53 15.15
C VAL A 15 2.05 -6.83 15.02
N SER A 16 1.86 -7.77 15.93
CA SER A 16 2.56 -9.06 15.93
C SER A 16 2.18 -9.92 14.73
N ALA A 17 0.89 -10.00 14.39
CA ALA A 17 0.40 -10.71 13.23
C ALA A 17 0.92 -10.09 11.93
N PHE A 18 0.91 -8.75 11.83
CA PHE A 18 1.48 -8.02 10.70
C PHE A 18 2.98 -8.31 10.54
N ASN A 19 3.75 -8.22 11.62
CA ASN A 19 5.18 -8.54 11.62
C ASN A 19 5.43 -9.99 11.21
N HIS A 20 4.63 -10.93 11.72
CA HIS A 20 4.75 -12.34 11.35
C HIS A 20 4.46 -12.57 9.87
N LEU A 21 3.45 -11.89 9.31
CA LEU A 21 3.15 -11.94 7.87
C LEU A 21 4.31 -11.37 7.04
N GLN A 22 4.90 -10.24 7.46
CA GLN A 22 6.06 -9.66 6.79
C GLN A 22 7.29 -10.57 6.85
N ILE A 23 7.58 -11.16 8.01
CA ILE A 23 8.67 -12.13 8.18
C ILE A 23 8.42 -13.33 7.27
N LYS A 24 7.21 -13.90 7.28
CA LYS A 24 6.85 -15.04 6.43
C LYS A 24 7.01 -14.71 4.94
N ALA A 25 6.53 -13.54 4.50
CA ALA A 25 6.68 -13.10 3.11
C ALA A 25 8.16 -12.94 2.73
N SER A 26 8.96 -12.32 3.60
CA SER A 26 10.39 -12.12 3.41
C SER A 26 11.17 -13.45 3.38
N SER A 27 10.87 -14.36 4.31
CA SER A 27 11.49 -15.70 4.36
C SER A 27 11.14 -16.53 3.14
N ASN A 28 9.87 -16.49 2.68
CA ASN A 28 9.45 -17.20 1.47
C ASN A 28 10.14 -16.65 0.23
N ALA A 29 10.22 -15.32 0.09
CA ALA A 29 10.91 -14.68 -1.03
C ALA A 29 12.40 -15.03 -1.03
N SER A 30 13.04 -14.97 0.13
CA SER A 30 14.44 -15.36 0.31
C SER A 30 14.66 -16.84 -0.03
N PHE A 31 13.79 -17.73 0.41
CA PHE A 31 13.88 -19.16 0.13
C PHE A 31 13.73 -19.48 -1.37
N LEU A 32 12.73 -18.89 -2.04
CA LEU A 32 12.55 -19.04 -3.49
C LEU A 32 13.76 -18.51 -4.26
N MET A 33 14.42 -17.46 -3.76
CA MET A 33 15.63 -16.89 -4.35
C MET A 33 16.87 -17.75 -4.13
N VAL A 34 17.07 -18.31 -2.93
CA VAL A 34 18.18 -19.26 -2.65
C VAL A 34 18.06 -20.50 -3.53
N LYS A 35 16.82 -20.95 -3.79
CA LYS A 35 16.56 -22.06 -4.73
C LYS A 35 16.82 -21.72 -6.20
N ARG A 36 16.86 -20.44 -6.58
CA ARG A 36 17.32 -20.07 -7.91
C ARG A 36 18.84 -20.22 -7.93
N GLY A 37 19.39 -20.89 -8.95
CA GLY A 37 20.82 -21.15 -9.10
C GLY A 37 21.73 -19.91 -9.23
N ASN A 38 21.22 -18.72 -8.94
CA ASN A 38 21.94 -17.45 -9.00
C ASN A 38 22.37 -16.93 -7.60
N PHE A 39 22.01 -17.62 -6.50
CA PHE A 39 22.33 -17.17 -5.14
C PHE A 39 23.84 -17.06 -4.88
N GLU A 40 24.63 -18.06 -5.29
CA GLU A 40 26.08 -18.02 -5.13
C GLU A 40 26.70 -16.83 -5.84
N ASN A 41 26.21 -16.48 -7.03
CA ASN A 41 26.70 -15.34 -7.79
C ASN A 41 26.38 -14.01 -7.09
N ILE A 42 25.20 -13.90 -6.46
CA ILE A 42 24.82 -12.70 -5.69
C ILE A 42 25.70 -12.59 -4.45
N ALA A 43 25.94 -13.68 -3.73
CA ALA A 43 26.79 -13.70 -2.55
C ALA A 43 28.25 -13.30 -2.87
N ARG A 44 28.80 -13.83 -3.97
CA ARG A 44 30.13 -13.43 -4.47
C ARG A 44 30.15 -11.96 -4.90
N SER A 45 29.13 -11.51 -5.63
CA SER A 45 29.01 -10.10 -6.05
C SER A 45 28.92 -9.15 -4.85
N LEU A 46 28.30 -9.56 -3.74
CA LEU A 46 28.26 -8.78 -2.50
C LEU A 46 29.63 -8.69 -1.83
N GLN A 47 30.46 -9.73 -1.92
CA GLN A 47 31.83 -9.75 -1.39
C GLN A 47 32.80 -8.95 -2.27
N ASP A 48 32.61 -8.97 -3.58
CA ASP A 48 33.48 -8.33 -4.57
C ASP A 48 33.22 -6.82 -4.72
N ILE A 49 32.20 -6.28 -4.04
CA ILE A 49 31.86 -4.86 -4.10
C ILE A 49 32.91 -4.00 -3.38
N ASP A 50 33.31 -2.92 -4.04
CA ASP A 50 34.16 -1.89 -3.45
C ASP A 50 33.32 -0.91 -2.58
N PRO A 51 33.56 -0.85 -1.25
CA PRO A 51 32.86 0.07 -0.36
C PRO A 51 33.07 1.54 -0.71
N ALA A 52 34.23 1.90 -1.27
CA ALA A 52 34.53 3.29 -1.63
C ALA A 52 33.64 3.75 -2.81
N THR A 53 33.45 2.89 -3.80
CA THR A 53 32.54 3.12 -4.93
C THR A 53 31.09 3.27 -4.45
N LEU A 54 30.62 2.40 -3.55
CA LEU A 54 29.29 2.53 -2.94
C LEU A 54 29.10 3.86 -2.20
N SER A 55 30.09 4.29 -1.41
CA SER A 55 30.01 5.56 -0.68
C SER A 55 29.96 6.76 -1.62
N LYS A 56 30.69 6.73 -2.75
CA LYS A 56 30.62 7.77 -3.77
C LYS A 56 29.23 7.84 -4.40
N ILE A 57 28.68 6.70 -4.81
CA ILE A 57 27.33 6.62 -5.38
C ILE A 57 26.30 7.16 -4.37
N ALA A 58 26.40 6.76 -3.10
CA ALA A 58 25.49 7.19 -2.04
C ALA A 58 25.52 8.71 -1.80
N SER A 59 26.71 9.32 -1.75
CA SER A 59 26.85 10.77 -1.62
C SER A 59 26.24 11.50 -2.81
N HIS A 60 26.53 11.04 -4.03
CA HIS A 60 26.01 11.65 -5.25
C HIS A 60 24.48 11.56 -5.38
N LEU A 61 23.89 10.44 -4.94
CA LEU A 61 22.44 10.26 -4.89
C LEU A 61 21.78 11.15 -3.83
N LYS A 62 22.44 11.41 -2.70
CA LYS A 62 21.94 12.34 -1.67
C LYS A 62 21.86 13.78 -2.17
N GLU A 63 22.76 14.18 -3.05
CA GLU A 63 22.77 15.52 -3.66
C GLU A 63 21.65 15.73 -4.71
N GLY A 64 20.87 14.70 -5.02
CA GLY A 64 19.62 14.82 -5.79
C GLY A 64 19.77 14.72 -7.31
N GLY A 65 20.90 14.21 -7.81
CA GLY A 65 21.15 14.02 -9.24
C GLY A 65 20.66 12.68 -9.82
N ARG A 66 20.48 12.63 -11.15
CA ARG A 66 20.42 11.35 -11.87
C ARG A 66 21.85 10.81 -12.01
N TYR A 67 22.14 9.69 -11.36
CA TYR A 67 23.43 9.03 -11.46
C TYR A 67 23.38 7.94 -12.54
N GLN A 68 24.21 8.08 -13.59
CA GLN A 68 24.41 7.05 -14.59
C GLN A 68 25.75 6.37 -14.33
N PRO A 69 25.78 5.04 -14.08
CA PRO A 69 27.03 4.33 -13.86
C PRO A 69 27.88 4.36 -15.14
N GLN A 70 29.08 4.90 -15.04
CA GLN A 70 30.03 4.96 -16.16
C GLN A 70 31.02 3.80 -16.08
N ASN A 71 31.47 3.49 -14.85
CA ASN A 71 32.50 2.50 -14.60
C ASN A 71 31.91 1.10 -14.40
N ASP A 72 32.67 0.05 -14.70
CA ASP A 72 32.18 -1.32 -14.55
C ASP A 72 31.92 -1.70 -13.09
N GLN A 73 32.67 -1.12 -12.15
CA GLN A 73 32.39 -1.25 -10.70
C GLN A 73 31.07 -0.59 -10.30
N GLU A 74 30.74 0.57 -10.87
CA GLU A 74 29.47 1.25 -10.62
C GLU A 74 28.32 0.44 -11.22
N LYS A 75 28.46 -0.04 -12.47
CA LYS A 75 27.46 -0.93 -13.10
C LYS A 75 27.24 -2.20 -12.26
N HIS A 76 28.31 -2.76 -11.70
CA HIS A 76 28.22 -3.92 -10.82
C HIS A 76 27.42 -3.60 -9.54
N CYS A 77 27.68 -2.46 -8.90
CA CYS A 77 26.90 -1.98 -7.75
C CYS A 77 25.42 -1.82 -8.08
N PHE A 78 25.09 -1.19 -9.22
CA PHE A 78 23.70 -1.01 -9.66
C PHE A 78 23.01 -2.35 -9.97
N LYS A 79 23.71 -3.29 -10.58
CA LYS A 79 23.19 -4.64 -10.84
C LYS A 79 22.90 -5.39 -9.54
N LEU A 80 23.77 -5.27 -8.54
CA LEU A 80 23.51 -5.85 -7.22
C LEU A 80 22.31 -5.18 -6.53
N MET A 81 22.23 -3.85 -6.57
CA MET A 81 21.08 -3.12 -6.03
C MET A 81 19.77 -3.57 -6.67
N GLU A 82 19.73 -3.74 -8.00
CA GLU A 82 18.55 -4.26 -8.71
C GLU A 82 18.19 -5.68 -8.25
N GLN A 83 19.20 -6.55 -8.08
CA GLN A 83 18.99 -7.90 -7.57
C GLN A 83 18.44 -7.90 -6.13
N ILE A 84 18.91 -6.99 -5.27
CA ILE A 84 18.42 -6.82 -3.89
C ILE A 84 17.01 -6.21 -3.89
N GLU A 85 16.73 -5.21 -4.73
CA GLU A 85 15.39 -4.62 -4.87
C GLU A 85 14.37 -5.67 -5.32
N TYR A 86 14.76 -6.56 -6.25
CA TYR A 86 13.93 -7.68 -6.69
C TYR A 86 13.57 -8.62 -5.53
N VAL A 87 14.51 -8.86 -4.59
CA VAL A 87 14.23 -9.63 -3.36
C VAL A 87 13.19 -8.92 -2.50
N GLY A 88 13.36 -7.62 -2.27
CA GLY A 88 12.47 -6.81 -1.43
C GLY A 88 11.07 -6.59 -2.03
N GLY A 89 10.86 -6.86 -3.32
CA GLY A 89 9.61 -6.63 -4.04
C GLY A 89 8.39 -7.40 -3.50
N HIS A 90 8.64 -8.52 -2.81
CA HIS A 90 7.62 -9.42 -2.29
C HIS A 90 7.14 -9.07 -0.87
N VAL A 91 7.76 -8.07 -0.24
CA VAL A 91 7.38 -7.60 1.09
C VAL A 91 6.49 -6.38 0.97
N ASP A 92 5.27 -6.47 1.47
CA ASP A 92 4.34 -5.34 1.45
C ASP A 92 4.89 -4.16 2.27
N GLY A 93 4.78 -2.96 1.68
CA GLY A 93 5.31 -1.72 2.23
C GLY A 93 6.79 -1.44 1.93
N SER A 94 7.50 -2.37 1.28
CA SER A 94 8.91 -2.17 0.89
C SER A 94 9.07 -1.05 -0.17
N LEU A 95 10.28 -0.51 -0.26
CA LEU A 95 10.63 0.47 -1.31
C LEU A 95 10.45 -0.12 -2.71
N ALA A 96 10.76 -1.41 -2.88
CA ALA A 96 10.57 -2.13 -4.13
C ALA A 96 9.07 -2.25 -4.49
N ARG A 97 8.21 -2.60 -3.53
CA ARG A 97 6.74 -2.66 -3.76
C ARG A 97 6.16 -1.30 -4.17
N ARG A 98 6.62 -0.21 -3.54
CA ARG A 98 6.24 1.17 -3.93
C ARG A 98 6.71 1.51 -5.35
N LYS A 99 7.91 1.09 -5.73
CA LYS A 99 8.44 1.25 -7.11
C LYS A 99 7.58 0.47 -8.11
N TYR A 100 7.19 -0.77 -7.79
CA TYR A 100 6.30 -1.57 -8.64
C TYR A 100 4.93 -0.93 -8.82
N GLN A 101 4.28 -0.48 -7.73
CA GLN A 101 3.00 0.22 -7.82
C GLN A 101 3.06 1.49 -8.68
N ARG A 102 4.17 2.23 -8.59
CA ARG A 102 4.39 3.40 -9.46
C ARG A 102 4.56 2.99 -10.93
N ASN A 103 5.25 1.89 -11.20
CA ASN A 103 5.40 1.39 -12.57
C ASN A 103 4.07 0.89 -13.14
N GLU A 104 3.24 0.22 -12.34
CA GLU A 104 1.87 -0.16 -12.71
C GLU A 104 1.04 1.08 -13.06
N LEU A 105 1.11 2.12 -12.23
CA LEU A 105 0.45 3.38 -12.52
C LEU A 105 0.96 4.03 -13.83
N TRP A 106 2.28 4.08 -14.05
CA TRP A 106 2.84 4.61 -15.30
C TRP A 106 2.40 3.80 -16.52
N SER A 107 2.32 2.47 -16.39
CA SER A 107 1.81 1.61 -17.47
C SER A 107 0.36 1.91 -17.78
N LEU A 108 -0.47 2.13 -16.75
CA LEU A 108 -1.86 2.52 -16.91
C LEU A 108 -1.97 3.92 -17.55
N ILE A 109 -1.13 4.87 -17.15
CA ILE A 109 -1.09 6.21 -17.77
C ILE A 109 -0.62 6.12 -19.22
N SER A 110 0.30 5.23 -19.56
CA SER A 110 0.77 5.06 -20.94
C SER A 110 -0.30 4.44 -21.84
N PHE A 111 -1.14 3.54 -21.31
CA PHE A 111 -2.18 2.83 -22.06
C PHE A 111 -3.52 3.60 -22.07
N ASP A 112 -3.97 3.97 -20.86
CA ASP A 112 -5.02 4.90 -20.48
C ASP A 112 -4.89 6.32 -21.06
N GLY A 113 -3.69 6.89 -21.02
CA GLY A 113 -3.47 8.33 -20.95
C GLY A 113 -3.62 8.87 -19.51
N ALA A 114 -3.31 10.15 -19.29
CA ALA A 114 -3.37 10.77 -17.96
C ALA A 114 -4.73 10.64 -17.25
N PRO A 115 -4.76 10.51 -15.90
CA PRO A 115 -5.99 10.48 -15.12
C PRO A 115 -6.69 11.84 -15.17
N SER A 116 -8.01 11.82 -15.04
CA SER A 116 -8.83 13.05 -15.03
C SER A 116 -9.09 13.54 -13.62
N TRP A 117 -9.02 12.65 -12.62
CA TRP A 117 -9.36 12.94 -11.23
C TRP A 117 -8.45 12.19 -10.27
N PHE A 118 -8.20 12.82 -9.12
CA PHE A 118 -7.47 12.29 -7.99
C PHE A 118 -8.40 12.37 -6.77
N VAL A 119 -8.69 11.24 -6.13
CA VAL A 119 -9.61 11.17 -5.00
C VAL A 119 -8.87 10.59 -3.80
N THR A 120 -8.85 11.35 -2.70
CA THR A 120 -8.27 10.93 -1.43
C THR A 120 -9.39 10.65 -0.45
N PHE A 121 -9.39 9.46 0.15
CA PHE A 121 -10.32 9.09 1.19
C PHE A 121 -9.73 9.43 2.55
N SER A 122 -10.40 10.34 3.26
CA SER A 122 -10.04 10.70 4.65
C SER A 122 -11.31 10.75 5.49
N PRO A 123 -11.95 9.59 5.75
CA PRO A 123 -13.20 9.57 6.49
C PRO A 123 -12.97 9.91 7.97
N ALA A 124 -13.89 10.67 8.55
CA ALA A 124 -13.89 10.97 9.98
C ALA A 124 -14.52 9.81 10.76
N ASP A 125 -13.72 8.78 11.03
CA ASP A 125 -14.07 7.61 11.84
C ASP A 125 -14.71 8.00 13.19
N ASN A 126 -14.15 8.97 13.90
CA ASN A 126 -14.62 9.45 15.21
C ASN A 126 -15.91 10.27 15.22
N ARG A 127 -16.46 10.55 14.04
CA ARG A 127 -17.72 11.28 13.85
C ARG A 127 -18.73 10.49 13.03
N HIS A 128 -18.39 9.27 12.61
CA HIS A 128 -19.29 8.47 11.79
C HIS A 128 -20.01 7.41 12.64
N PRO A 129 -21.36 7.42 12.70
CA PRO A 129 -22.11 6.50 13.56
C PRO A 129 -21.87 5.03 13.21
N LEU A 130 -21.72 4.67 11.93
CA LEU A 130 -21.36 3.30 11.54
C LEU A 130 -20.00 2.86 12.09
N CYS A 131 -18.98 3.73 12.08
CA CYS A 131 -17.66 3.35 12.58
C CYS A 131 -17.71 3.15 14.10
N ILE A 132 -18.42 4.03 14.80
CA ILE A 132 -18.60 3.95 16.26
C ILE A 132 -19.37 2.70 16.64
N PHE A 133 -20.44 2.38 15.91
CA PHE A 133 -21.20 1.14 16.08
C PHE A 133 -20.34 -0.11 15.83
N TRP A 134 -19.47 -0.10 14.80
CA TRP A 134 -18.56 -1.21 14.56
C TRP A 134 -17.43 -1.32 15.59
N SER A 135 -17.08 -0.22 16.24
CA SER A 135 -16.11 -0.25 17.33
C SER A 135 -16.75 -0.60 18.68
N SER A 136 -18.06 -0.41 18.86
CA SER A 136 -18.79 -0.72 20.09
C SER A 136 -19.17 -2.20 20.21
N GLU A 137 -19.62 -2.59 21.39
CA GLU A 137 -20.20 -3.92 21.67
C GLU A 137 -21.73 -3.93 21.51
N GLU A 138 -22.31 -2.87 20.95
CA GLU A 138 -23.76 -2.77 20.79
C GLU A 138 -24.25 -3.68 19.66
N ASP A 139 -25.37 -4.36 19.90
CA ASP A 139 -26.01 -5.22 18.88
C ASP A 139 -26.97 -4.45 17.96
N VAL A 140 -27.43 -3.27 18.40
CA VAL A 140 -28.44 -2.47 17.69
C VAL A 140 -27.82 -1.15 17.23
N PHE A 141 -27.84 -0.91 15.92
CA PHE A 141 -27.37 0.34 15.36
C PHE A 141 -28.28 1.50 15.74
N GLN A 142 -27.70 2.55 16.32
CA GLN A 142 -28.37 3.83 16.57
C GLN A 142 -27.57 4.97 15.89
N PRO A 143 -28.22 5.83 15.10
CA PRO A 143 -27.53 6.91 14.40
C PRO A 143 -27.08 8.04 15.34
N ASP A 144 -27.69 8.13 16.53
CA ASP A 144 -27.40 9.19 17.50
C ASP A 144 -26.08 8.94 18.23
N LEU A 145 -25.14 9.88 18.05
CA LEU A 145 -23.84 9.86 18.72
C LEU A 145 -23.96 10.34 20.16
N LYS A 146 -24.48 9.48 21.04
CA LYS A 146 -24.66 9.77 22.48
C LYS A 146 -23.34 9.90 23.26
N LEU A 147 -22.23 9.42 22.70
CA LEU A 147 -20.90 9.46 23.31
C LEU A 147 -20.23 10.83 23.13
N SER A 148 -19.53 11.28 24.17
CA SER A 148 -18.66 12.45 24.12
C SER A 148 -17.49 12.25 23.14
N ALA A 149 -16.89 13.32 22.63
CA ALA A 149 -15.79 13.24 21.67
C ALA A 149 -14.63 12.36 22.16
N SER A 150 -14.22 12.52 23.41
CA SER A 150 -13.14 11.72 24.01
C SER A 150 -13.50 10.25 24.20
N ALA A 151 -14.78 9.94 24.45
CA ALA A 151 -15.26 8.56 24.53
C ALA A 151 -15.24 7.88 23.16
N ARG A 152 -15.62 8.61 22.09
CA ARG A 152 -15.56 8.10 20.71
C ARG A 152 -14.13 7.81 20.27
N GLU A 153 -13.20 8.71 20.58
CA GLU A 153 -11.78 8.51 20.28
C GLU A 153 -11.23 7.26 20.98
N ARG A 154 -11.49 7.12 22.29
CA ARG A 154 -11.07 5.92 23.03
C ARG A 154 -11.60 4.63 22.39
N LEU A 155 -12.89 4.61 22.05
CA LEU A 155 -13.55 3.46 21.46
C LEU A 155 -12.93 3.05 20.10
N ILE A 156 -12.62 4.03 19.27
CA ILE A 156 -11.99 3.79 17.97
C ILE A 156 -10.55 3.33 18.14
N THR A 157 -9.78 3.98 19.01
CA THR A 157 -8.40 3.56 19.28
C THR A 157 -8.32 2.15 19.87
N SER A 158 -9.35 1.72 20.61
CA SER A 158 -9.44 0.36 21.14
C SER A 158 -9.76 -0.70 20.08
N ASN A 159 -10.30 -0.31 18.91
CA ASN A 159 -10.64 -1.23 17.83
C ASN A 159 -10.17 -0.70 16.45
N PRO A 160 -8.86 -0.77 16.15
CA PRO A 160 -8.33 -0.31 14.88
C PRO A 160 -8.85 -1.13 13.69
N VAL A 161 -9.26 -2.39 13.91
CA VAL A 161 -9.80 -3.26 12.85
C VAL A 161 -11.17 -2.79 12.38
N ALA A 162 -12.04 -2.34 13.30
CA ALA A 162 -13.32 -1.74 12.94
C ALA A 162 -13.13 -0.51 12.05
N CYS A 163 -12.13 0.33 12.36
CA CYS A 163 -11.80 1.51 11.57
C CYS A 163 -11.30 1.15 10.17
N ALA A 164 -10.43 0.14 10.06
CA ALA A 164 -9.95 -0.35 8.77
C ALA A 164 -11.10 -0.91 7.90
N ARG A 165 -12.04 -1.64 8.51
CA ARG A 165 -13.24 -2.14 7.82
C ARG A 165 -14.17 -1.02 7.38
N PHE A 166 -14.35 0.00 8.22
CA PHE A 166 -15.09 1.20 7.88
C PHE A 166 -14.51 1.95 6.69
N PHE A 167 -13.19 2.14 6.69
CA PHE A 167 -12.50 2.72 5.55
C PHE A 167 -12.72 1.89 4.26
N HIS A 168 -12.53 0.58 4.34
CA HIS A 168 -12.74 -0.32 3.20
C HIS A 168 -14.18 -0.25 2.67
N TYR A 169 -15.17 -0.30 3.56
CA TYR A 169 -16.58 -0.18 3.22
C TYR A 169 -16.90 1.14 2.51
N LEU A 170 -16.34 2.26 2.97
CA LEU A 170 -16.52 3.55 2.29
C LEU A 170 -15.90 3.58 0.90
N VAL A 171 -14.75 2.94 0.70
CA VAL A 171 -14.12 2.81 -0.62
C VAL A 171 -15.01 1.98 -1.54
N GLU A 172 -15.55 0.86 -1.07
CA GLU A 172 -16.47 0.02 -1.86
C GLU A 172 -17.76 0.75 -2.22
N LEU A 173 -18.36 1.48 -1.28
CA LEU A 173 -19.53 2.31 -1.54
C LEU A 173 -19.23 3.40 -2.57
N PHE A 174 -18.06 4.03 -2.49
CA PHE A 174 -17.65 5.00 -3.48
C PHE A 174 -17.51 4.38 -4.87
N LEU A 175 -16.82 3.24 -4.98
CA LEU A 175 -16.62 2.55 -6.25
C LEU A 175 -17.97 2.10 -6.85
N THR A 176 -18.88 1.61 -6.01
CA THR A 176 -20.17 1.06 -6.45
C THR A 176 -21.19 2.16 -6.78
N HIS A 177 -21.34 3.18 -5.93
CA HIS A 177 -22.44 4.14 -6.04
C HIS A 177 -22.03 5.50 -6.59
N ILE A 178 -20.81 5.96 -6.33
CA ILE A 178 -20.34 7.27 -6.83
C ILE A 178 -19.69 7.11 -8.19
N LEU A 179 -18.75 6.16 -8.29
CA LEU A 179 -18.04 5.86 -9.52
C LEU A 179 -18.88 4.99 -10.47
N CYS A 180 -19.80 4.18 -9.91
CA CYS A 180 -20.59 3.22 -10.68
C CYS A 180 -19.69 2.27 -11.48
N TRP A 181 -18.63 1.77 -10.84
CA TRP A 181 -17.70 0.83 -11.46
C TRP A 181 -18.42 -0.44 -11.87
N ASP A 182 -18.24 -0.82 -13.13
CA ASP A 182 -18.90 -1.98 -13.76
C ASP A 182 -20.44 -1.96 -13.69
N GLN A 183 -21.04 -0.76 -13.61
CA GLN A 183 -22.49 -0.57 -13.64
C GLN A 183 -22.96 -0.06 -15.00
N PRO A 184 -24.22 -0.34 -15.41
CA PRO A 184 -24.76 0.07 -16.70
C PRO A 184 -24.99 1.59 -16.80
N HIS A 185 -25.17 2.27 -15.66
CA HIS A 185 -25.39 3.72 -15.61
C HIS A 185 -24.11 4.49 -15.32
N LYS A 186 -24.10 5.78 -15.70
CA LYS A 186 -22.97 6.68 -15.43
C LYS A 186 -22.98 7.10 -13.96
N GLY A 187 -21.80 7.15 -13.36
CA GLY A 187 -21.60 7.74 -12.02
C GLY A 187 -21.43 9.25 -12.08
N VAL A 188 -21.15 9.85 -10.92
CA VAL A 188 -20.95 11.31 -10.76
C VAL A 188 -19.81 11.81 -11.64
N PHE A 189 -18.76 11.01 -11.80
CA PHE A 189 -17.59 11.34 -12.63
C PHE A 189 -17.73 10.90 -14.10
N GLY A 190 -18.92 10.41 -14.51
CA GLY A 190 -19.16 9.81 -15.81
C GLY A 190 -18.93 8.29 -15.80
N ARG A 191 -18.62 7.71 -16.97
CA ARG A 191 -18.29 6.28 -17.08
C ARG A 191 -16.78 6.09 -16.89
N PRO A 192 -16.34 5.44 -15.81
CA PRO A 192 -14.91 5.16 -15.59
C PRO A 192 -14.41 4.15 -16.62
N LYS A 193 -13.21 4.39 -17.17
CA LYS A 193 -12.51 3.39 -18.02
C LYS A 193 -11.56 2.53 -17.18
N ALA A 194 -10.85 3.19 -16.26
CA ALA A 194 -9.90 2.57 -15.36
C ALA A 194 -9.82 3.36 -14.04
N TYR A 195 -9.46 2.64 -12.99
CA TYR A 195 -9.05 3.22 -11.72
C TYR A 195 -7.82 2.49 -11.18
N TYR A 196 -7.05 3.17 -10.35
CA TYR A 196 -5.91 2.58 -9.66
C TYR A 196 -5.91 3.02 -8.20
N GLY A 197 -5.87 2.07 -7.27
CA GLY A 197 -6.00 2.32 -5.83
C GLY A 197 -4.72 2.04 -5.07
N THR A 198 -4.11 3.07 -4.48
CA THR A 198 -2.92 2.96 -3.63
C THR A 198 -2.96 3.98 -2.49
N GLY A 199 -3.71 3.72 -1.41
CA GLY A 199 -3.92 4.67 -0.30
C GLY A 199 -4.70 5.95 -0.67
N ALA A 200 -4.53 6.46 -1.89
CA ALA A 200 -5.35 7.40 -2.64
C ALA A 200 -5.77 6.72 -3.96
N CYS A 201 -6.94 7.08 -4.49
CA CYS A 201 -7.50 6.50 -5.71
C CYS A 201 -7.33 7.47 -6.90
N LEU A 202 -6.88 6.93 -8.02
CA LEU A 202 -6.71 7.64 -9.30
C LEU A 202 -7.82 7.22 -10.26
N LEU A 203 -8.48 8.18 -10.90
CA LEU A 203 -9.65 7.94 -11.74
C LEU A 203 -9.51 8.64 -13.10
N LYS A 204 -9.90 7.95 -14.18
CA LYS A 204 -9.93 8.51 -15.54
C LYS A 204 -11.35 8.54 -16.12
N LYS A 205 -11.74 9.69 -16.69
CA LYS A 205 -13.02 9.92 -17.37
C LYS A 205 -12.85 9.85 -18.90
N TYR A 206 -13.86 9.34 -19.61
CA TYR A 206 -14.02 9.59 -21.05
C TYR A 206 -14.54 11.00 -21.31
N ALA A 207 -13.84 11.77 -22.14
CA ALA A 207 -14.52 12.75 -22.98
C ALA A 207 -15.29 11.94 -24.03
N SER A 208 -16.60 11.85 -23.87
CA SER A 208 -17.46 11.32 -24.92
C SER A 208 -17.39 12.25 -26.13
N VAL A 209 -16.97 11.70 -27.27
CA VAL A 209 -17.49 12.09 -28.59
C VAL A 209 -18.98 11.78 -28.61
#